data_AF-A0AA88HJM2-F1
#
_entry.id   AF-A0AA88HJM2-F1
#
_cell.length_a   1.000
_cell.length_b   1.000
_cell.length_c   1.000
_cell.angle_alpha   90.00
_cell.angle_beta   90.00
_cell.angle_gamma   90.00
#
_symmetry.space_group_name_H-M   'P 1'
#
loop_
_entity.id
_entity.type
_entity.pdbx_description
1 polymer ?
#
loop_
_entity_poly.entity_id
_entity_poly.type
_entity_poly.pdbx_seq_one_letter_code
_entity_poly.pdbx_strand_id
1 'polypeptide(L)'
;MFQVEFLESERGHRKVALDGFIYVKQKELLGGVVSYECDRRRKRKGVESELQCRAKIKILNNILIGRLHDHTHPPDPARVEARRRVSFLNSSLSSEAIEMPEVITTEPQVDIMR
;
A
#
# COMPACT_ATOMS: atom_id res chain seq x y z
N MET A 1 -11.25 20.65 4.40
CA MET A 1 -10.01 19.93 4.79
C MET A 1 -9.96 18.65 3.98
N PHE A 2 -8.82 18.29 3.39
CA PHE A 2 -8.70 17.09 2.56
C PHE A 2 -8.11 15.95 3.38
N GLN A 3 -8.94 14.96 3.71
CA GLN A 3 -8.51 13.73 4.37
C GLN A 3 -7.76 12.85 3.35
N VAL A 4 -6.64 12.27 3.76
CA VAL A 4 -5.85 11.39 2.89
C VAL A 4 -6.15 9.92 3.16
N GLU A 5 -6.06 9.10 2.11
CA GLU A 5 -6.25 7.65 2.21
C GLU A 5 -4.91 6.95 2.38
N PHE A 6 -4.80 6.10 3.41
CA PHE A 6 -3.61 5.29 3.65
C PHE A 6 -3.79 3.89 3.06
N LEU A 7 -2.75 3.42 2.37
CA LEU A 7 -2.68 2.09 1.81
C LEU A 7 -1.61 1.31 2.59
N GLU A 8 -2.02 0.21 3.21
CA GLU A 8 -1.12 -0.73 3.86
C GLU A 8 -0.45 -1.64 2.84
N SER A 9 0.78 -2.02 3.16
CA SER A 9 1.58 -2.96 2.39
C SER A 9 2.00 -4.08 3.32
N GLU A 10 2.12 -5.30 2.78
CA GLU A 10 2.63 -6.49 3.49
C GLU A 10 3.91 -6.24 4.31
N ARG A 11 4.78 -5.33 3.84
CA ARG A 11 6.05 -4.97 4.51
C ARG A 11 5.92 -3.84 5.54
N GLY A 12 4.71 -3.50 5.96
CA GLY A 12 4.43 -2.45 6.95
C GLY A 12 4.66 -1.01 6.48
N HIS A 13 5.05 -0.78 5.22
CA HIS A 13 5.21 0.57 4.68
C HIS A 13 3.85 1.18 4.31
N ARG A 14 3.39 2.16 5.09
CA ARG A 14 2.19 2.95 4.77
C ARG A 14 2.45 3.87 3.57
N LYS A 15 1.67 3.68 2.52
CA LYS A 15 1.59 4.58 1.36
C LYS A 15 0.37 5.47 1.48
N VAL A 16 0.36 6.56 0.74
CA VAL A 16 -0.78 7.49 0.69
C VAL A 16 -1.29 7.55 -0.74
N ALA A 17 -2.60 7.39 -0.92
CA ALA A 17 -3.30 7.68 -2.16
C ALA A 17 -3.92 9.07 -2.08
N LEU A 18 -3.67 9.89 -3.10
CA LEU A 18 -4.25 11.23 -3.23
C LEU A 18 -4.25 11.66 -4.70
N ASP A 19 -5.40 12.14 -5.19
CA ASP A 19 -5.58 12.68 -6.55
C ASP A 19 -5.09 11.75 -7.68
N GLY A 20 -5.22 10.42 -7.50
CA GLY A 20 -4.74 9.44 -8.47
C GLY A 20 -3.23 9.20 -8.45
N PHE A 21 -2.52 9.74 -7.45
CA PHE A 21 -1.10 9.54 -7.21
C PHE A 21 -0.84 8.70 -5.96
N ILE A 22 0.34 8.08 -5.92
CA ILE A 22 0.82 7.29 -4.78
C ILE A 22 2.06 7.98 -4.21
N TYR A 23 2.04 8.20 -2.90
CA TYR A 23 3.16 8.75 -2.16
C TYR A 23 3.70 7.76 -1.12
N VAL A 24 5.00 7.79 -0.91
CA VAL A 24 5.72 7.01 0.10
C VAL A 24 6.23 7.91 1.20
N LYS A 25 6.21 7.42 2.44
CA LYS A 25 6.73 8.16 3.60
C LYS A 25 8.21 8.48 3.36
N GLN A 26 8.57 9.77 3.46
CA GLN A 26 9.96 10.21 3.35
C GLN A 26 10.58 10.37 4.74
N LYS A 27 10.01 11.26 5.55
CA LYS A 27 10.50 11.54 6.91
C LYS A 27 9.43 12.24 7.74
N GLU A 28 9.54 12.12 9.05
CA GLU A 28 8.79 12.94 9.99
C GLU A 28 9.52 14.27 10.19
N LEU A 29 8.74 15.34 10.32
CA LEU A 29 9.19 16.70 10.60
C LEU A 29 8.76 17.06 12.04
N LEU A 30 9.24 18.20 12.53
CA LEU A 30 8.82 18.75 13.81
C LEU A 30 7.31 19.00 13.85
N GLY A 31 6.70 18.80 15.03
CA GLY A 31 5.27 19.00 15.23
C GLY A 31 4.35 17.92 14.65
N GLY A 32 4.87 16.70 14.43
CA GLY A 32 4.06 15.55 13.98
C GLY A 32 3.69 15.58 12.49
N VAL A 33 4.21 16.54 11.73
CA VAL A 33 4.02 16.61 10.29
C VAL A 33 4.86 15.54 9.61
N VAL A 34 4.27 14.76 8.73
CA VAL A 34 4.97 13.75 7.96
C VAL A 34 5.08 14.18 6.50
N SER A 35 6.31 14.18 5.98
CA SER A 35 6.59 14.44 4.57
C SER A 35 6.51 13.13 3.78
N TYR A 36 5.78 13.16 2.68
CA TYR A 36 5.70 12.08 1.71
C TYR A 36 6.20 12.56 0.34
N GLU A 37 6.72 11.64 -0.46
CA GLU A 37 7.19 11.91 -1.82
C GLU A 37 6.58 10.94 -2.82
N CYS A 38 6.45 11.36 -4.08
CA CYS A 38 5.89 10.52 -5.13
C CYS A 38 6.68 9.21 -5.26
N ASP A 39 5.97 8.08 -5.43
CA ASP A 39 6.60 6.77 -5.54
C ASP A 39 7.47 6.61 -6.80
N ARG A 40 7.20 7.41 -7.85
CA ARG A 40 8.01 7.45 -9.08
C ARG A 40 9.35 8.15 -8.90
N ARG A 41 9.55 8.88 -7.78
CA ARG A 41 10.84 9.53 -7.47
C ARG A 41 12.01 8.57 -7.34
N ARG A 42 11.75 7.35 -6.85
CA ARG A 42 12.78 6.32 -6.56
C ARG A 42 12.81 5.17 -7.56
N LYS A 43 12.02 5.20 -8.63
CA LYS A 43 12.04 4.12 -9.62
C LYS A 43 13.42 4.03 -10.29
N ARG A 44 13.91 2.79 -10.44
CA ARG A 44 15.25 2.50 -11.00
C ARG A 44 15.36 3.01 -12.44
N LYS A 45 16.55 3.52 -12.78
CA LYS A 45 17.02 3.71 -14.17
C LYS A 45 16.74 2.44 -14.98
N GLY A 46 16.07 2.57 -16.12
CA GLY A 46 15.76 1.45 -17.03
C GLY A 46 14.35 1.46 -17.62
N VAL A 47 13.47 2.36 -17.18
CA VAL A 47 12.20 2.64 -17.87
C VAL A 47 12.38 4.00 -18.56
N GLU A 48 12.51 3.98 -19.89
CA GLU A 48 13.06 5.06 -20.74
C GLU A 48 12.31 6.41 -20.73
N SER A 49 11.27 6.58 -19.91
CA SER A 49 10.36 7.73 -20.04
C SER A 49 10.19 8.64 -18.81
N GLU A 50 10.68 8.28 -17.62
CA GLU A 50 10.26 9.01 -16.40
C GLU A 50 11.32 9.99 -15.88
N LEU A 51 11.16 11.29 -16.21
CA LEU A 51 11.69 12.40 -15.39
C LEU A 51 11.42 12.09 -13.91
N GLN A 52 12.47 12.00 -13.10
CA GLN A 52 12.35 11.72 -11.66
C GLN A 52 11.33 12.68 -11.02
N CYS A 53 10.15 12.17 -10.68
CA CYS A 53 9.10 13.01 -10.11
C CYS A 53 9.54 13.59 -8.77
N ARG A 54 9.39 14.90 -8.59
CA ARG A 54 9.83 15.61 -7.38
C ARG A 54 8.70 16.00 -6.45
N ALA A 55 7.45 15.71 -6.83
CA ALA A 55 6.26 16.00 -6.05
C ALA A 55 6.35 15.43 -4.62
N LYS A 56 5.93 16.25 -3.66
CA LYS A 56 5.86 15.94 -2.24
C LYS A 56 4.57 16.48 -1.65
N ILE A 57 4.14 15.85 -0.56
CA ILE A 57 3.02 16.34 0.25
C ILE A 57 3.38 16.31 1.73
N LYS A 58 2.69 17.13 2.51
CA LYS A 58 2.78 17.18 3.97
C LYS A 58 1.44 16.81 4.57
N ILE A 59 1.46 15.88 5.51
CA ILE A 59 0.27 15.40 6.22
C ILE A 59 0.46 15.59 7.72
N LEU A 60 -0.58 16.06 8.39
CA LEU A 60 -0.67 16.15 9.84
C LEU A 60 -2.00 15.54 10.26
N ASN A 61 -1.98 14.56 11.18
CA ASN A 61 -3.20 13.90 11.67
C ASN A 61 -4.14 13.44 10.53
N ASN A 62 -3.58 12.79 9.50
CA ASN A 62 -4.32 12.31 8.31
C ASN A 62 -4.97 13.40 7.45
N ILE A 63 -4.60 14.67 7.66
CA ILE A 63 -5.06 15.81 6.87
C ILE A 63 -3.92 16.31 6.00
N LEU A 64 -4.20 16.54 4.72
CA LEU A 64 -3.27 17.20 3.81
C LEU A 64 -3.12 18.68 4.21
N ILE A 65 -1.91 19.08 4.59
CA ILE A 65 -1.59 20.46 4.97
C ILE A 65 -0.72 21.19 3.94
N GLY A 66 -0.19 20.49 2.93
CA GLY A 66 0.58 21.12 1.86
C GLY A 66 0.99 20.20 0.73
N ARG A 67 1.09 20.79 -0.47
CA ARG A 67 1.67 20.17 -1.68
C ARG A 67 2.94 20.94 -2.07
N LEU A 68 3.98 20.23 -2.48
CA LEU A 68 5.26 20.81 -2.89
C LEU A 68 5.70 20.18 -4.20
N HIS A 69 5.89 21.01 -5.23
CA HIS A 69 6.21 20.62 -6.61
C HIS A 69 5.09 19.84 -7.30
N ASP A 70 4.96 20.07 -8.60
CA ASP A 70 4.02 19.35 -9.43
C ASP A 70 4.56 17.99 -9.89
N HIS A 71 3.64 17.13 -10.32
CA HIS A 71 4.00 15.86 -10.93
C HIS A 71 4.48 16.06 -12.36
N THR A 72 5.52 15.31 -12.73
CA THR A 72 6.05 15.25 -14.10
C THR A 72 5.40 14.13 -14.93
N HIS A 73 4.33 13.53 -14.42
CA HIS A 73 3.61 12.42 -15.05
C HIS A 73 2.12 12.53 -14.75
N PRO A 74 1.26 11.96 -15.61
CA PRO A 74 -0.17 11.92 -15.35
C PRO A 74 -0.51 11.06 -14.12
N PRO A 75 -1.68 11.28 -13.49
CA PRO A 75 -2.22 10.40 -12.46
C PRO A 75 -2.51 9.01 -13.03
N ASP A 76 -2.49 8.01 -12.16
CA ASP A 76 -2.69 6.60 -12.51
C ASP A 76 -3.70 5.96 -11.54
N PRO A 77 -5.01 6.22 -11.76
CA PRO A 77 -6.05 5.75 -10.86
C PRO A 77 -6.16 4.22 -10.85
N ALA A 78 -5.86 3.56 -11.97
CA ALA A 78 -5.85 2.09 -12.05
C ALA A 78 -4.81 1.48 -11.11
N ARG A 79 -3.61 2.07 -11.05
CA ARG A 79 -2.56 1.65 -10.13
C ARG A 79 -2.91 1.92 -8.67
N VAL A 80 -3.58 3.04 -8.36
CA VAL A 80 -4.08 3.34 -7.02
C VAL A 80 -5.09 2.26 -6.60
N GLU A 81 -6.05 1.96 -7.45
CA GLU A 81 -7.10 0.98 -7.17
C GLU A 81 -6.53 -0.45 -6.99
N ALA A 82 -5.57 -0.86 -7.83
CA ALA A 82 -4.88 -2.13 -7.64
C ALA A 82 -4.19 -2.21 -6.27
N ARG A 83 -3.59 -1.11 -5.79
CA ARG A 83 -2.96 -1.05 -4.47
C ARG A 83 -3.98 -1.01 -3.34
N ARG A 84 -5.14 -0.39 -3.54
CA ARG A 84 -6.26 -0.41 -2.59
C ARG A 84 -6.76 -1.83 -2.35
N ARG A 85 -6.96 -2.60 -3.41
CA ARG A 85 -7.36 -4.03 -3.30
C ARG A 85 -6.34 -4.85 -2.53
N VAL A 86 -5.06 -4.68 -2.84
CA VAL A 86 -3.98 -5.36 -2.09
C VAL A 86 -3.96 -4.95 -0.62
N SER A 87 -4.12 -3.65 -0.33
CA SER A 87 -4.22 -3.16 1.05
C SER A 87 -5.40 -3.79 1.80
N PHE A 88 -6.57 -3.90 1.14
CA PHE A 88 -7.76 -4.52 1.72
C PHE A 88 -7.54 -5.99 2.04
N LEU A 89 -6.96 -6.76 1.10
CA LEU A 89 -6.64 -8.17 1.33
C LEU A 89 -5.67 -8.34 2.52
N ASN A 90 -4.66 -7.49 2.63
CA ASN A 90 -3.72 -7.53 3.76
C ASN A 90 -4.39 -7.24 5.10
N SER A 91 -5.33 -6.28 5.14
CA SER A 91 -6.10 -6.03 6.37
C SER A 91 -6.99 -7.22 6.73
N SER A 92 -7.66 -7.85 5.77
CA SER A 92 -8.52 -9.02 6.03
C SER A 92 -7.73 -10.25 6.49
N LEU A 93 -6.55 -10.50 5.91
CA LEU A 93 -5.66 -11.59 6.31
C LEU A 93 -5.09 -11.42 7.72
N SER A 94 -4.99 -10.18 8.22
CA SER A 94 -4.54 -9.94 9.60
C SER A 94 -5.60 -10.27 10.67
N SER A 95 -6.86 -10.43 10.28
CA SER A 95 -7.98 -10.78 11.17
C SER A 95 -8.35 -12.26 11.17
N GLU A 96 -7.79 -13.07 10.28
CA GLU A 96 -8.00 -14.52 10.26
C GLU A 96 -6.71 -15.23 10.68
N ALA A 97 -6.51 -15.37 11.99
CA ALA A 97 -5.89 -16.58 12.52
C ALA A 97 -6.85 -17.73 12.17
N ILE A 98 -6.72 -18.25 10.96
CA ILE A 98 -7.46 -19.41 10.49
C ILE A 98 -7.10 -20.55 11.45
N GLU A 99 -8.02 -20.89 12.36
CA GLU A 99 -7.99 -22.20 13.02
C GLU A 99 -8.00 -23.24 11.90
N MET A 100 -6.85 -23.89 11.69
CA MET A 100 -6.75 -24.99 10.75
C MET A 100 -7.78 -26.04 11.17
N PRO A 101 -8.76 -26.40 10.31
CA PRO A 101 -9.63 -27.51 10.65
C PRO A 101 -8.78 -28.77 10.75
N GLU A 102 -8.85 -29.46 11.89
CA GLU A 102 -8.19 -30.74 12.10
C GLU A 102 -8.58 -31.68 10.94
N VAL A 103 -7.58 -32.07 10.16
CA VAL A 103 -7.75 -33.08 9.12
C VAL A 103 -8.01 -34.39 9.84
N ILE A 104 -9.28 -34.77 9.94
CA ILE A 104 -9.68 -36.09 10.42
C ILE A 104 -9.15 -37.10 9.40
N THR A 105 -8.02 -37.73 9.72
CA THR A 105 -7.51 -38.89 8.99
C THR A 105 -8.43 -40.06 9.28
N THR A 106 -9.42 -40.30 8.43
CA THR A 106 -10.11 -41.60 8.43
C THR A 106 -9.21 -42.60 7.71
N GLU A 107 -8.62 -43.52 8.48
CA GLU A 107 -7.96 -44.71 7.94
C GLU A 107 -8.98 -45.55 7.15
N PRO A 108 -8.64 -46.05 5.95
CA PRO A 108 -9.53 -46.96 5.24
C PRO A 108 -9.46 -48.34 5.90
N GLN A 109 -10.59 -48.81 6.45
CA GLN A 109 -10.73 -50.21 6.82
C GLN A 109 -10.83 -51.06 5.55
N VAL A 110 -9.75 -51.76 5.24
CA VAL A 110 -9.74 -52.84 4.25
C VAL A 110 -10.28 -54.11 4.90
N ASP A 111 -11.53 -54.44 4.62
CA ASP A 111 -12.10 -55.76 4.88
C ASP A 111 -11.39 -56.78 3.97
N ILE A 112 -10.52 -57.60 4.54
CA ILE A 112 -9.93 -58.74 3.85
C ILE A 112 -10.84 -59.94 4.14
N MET A 113 -11.76 -60.25 3.22
CA MET A 113 -12.39 -61.57 3.15
C MET A 113 -11.42 -62.56 2.49
N ARG A 114 -10.75 -63.39 3.30
CA ARG A 114 -10.57 -64.85 3.07
C ARG A 114 -9.78 -65.53 4.19
#